data_AF-A0A1G8AGN8-F1
#
_entry.id   AF-A0A1G8AGN8-F1
#
_cell.length_a   1.000
_cell.length_b   1.000
_cell.length_c   1.000
_cell.angle_alpha   90.00
_cell.angle_beta   90.00
_cell.angle_gamma   90.00
#
_symmetry.space_group_name_H-M   'P 1'
#
loop_
_entity.id
_entity.type
_entity.pdbx_description
1 polymer ?
#
loop_
_entity_poly.entity_id
_entity_poly.type
_entity_poly.pdbx_seq_one_letter_code
_entity_poly.pdbx_strand_id
1 'polypeptide(L)' 'MVWRLTLLHPSRDNKVINLSLHYQERGAMPWIEFLEMVLGSDYYFVQFNRKPGVADAVLFLRNLYRKNLPIQAPSGA' A
#
# COMPACT_ATOMS: atom_id res chain seq x y z
N MET A 1 -4.98 7.31 6.53
CA MET A 1 -6.22 7.92 7.06
C MET A 1 -5.94 9.04 8.05
N VAL A 2 -5.01 8.88 9.00
CA VAL A 2 -4.66 9.88 10.04
C VAL A 2 -4.47 11.31 9.48
N TRP A 3 -3.57 11.51 8.52
CA TRP A 3 -3.27 12.85 8.00
C TRP A 3 -4.42 13.56 7.28
N ARG A 4 -5.31 12.83 6.59
CA ARG A 4 -6.41 13.46 5.85
C ARG A 4 -7.45 14.06 6.80
N LEU A 5 -7.78 13.33 7.86
CA LEU A 5 -8.76 13.79 8.85
C LEU A 5 -8.23 15.04 9.57
N THR A 6 -6.99 14.96 10.07
CA THR A 6 -6.38 16.01 10.89
C THR A 6 -6.11 17.29 10.10
N LEU A 7 -5.83 17.18 8.79
CA LEU A 7 -5.63 18.35 7.92
C LEU A 7 -6.94 18.98 7.44
N LEU A 8 -7.97 18.18 7.16
CA LEU A 8 -9.26 18.70 6.66
C LEU A 8 -10.14 19.24 7.80
N HIS A 9 -10.03 18.67 9.00
CA HIS A 9 -10.87 19.03 10.15
C HIS A 9 -10.05 19.18 11.44
N PRO A 10 -9.06 20.08 11.49
CA PRO A 10 -8.13 20.18 12.62
C PRO A 10 -8.80 20.47 13.96
N SER A 11 -9.98 21.09 13.97
CA SER A 11 -10.74 21.38 15.19
C SER A 11 -11.46 20.17 15.79
N ARG A 12 -11.49 19.03 15.10
CA ARG A 12 -12.16 17.80 15.56
C ARG A 12 -11.24 16.84 16.30
N ASP A 13 -9.93 17.07 16.24
CA ASP A 13 -8.92 16.23 16.86
C ASP A 13 -8.24 16.98 18.01
N ASN A 14 -8.13 16.36 19.18
CA ASN A 14 -7.40 16.93 20.32
C ASN A 14 -5.88 16.69 20.21
N LYS A 15 -5.47 15.52 19.71
CA LYS A 15 -4.07 15.10 19.54
C LYS A 15 -3.92 14.10 18.39
N VAL A 16 -2.72 14.03 17.82
CA VAL A 16 -2.35 13.07 16.77
C VAL A 16 -1.25 12.15 17.29
N ILE A 17 -1.51 10.84 17.30
CA ILE A 17 -0.48 9.82 17.55
C ILE A 17 -0.28 9.07 16.23
N ASN A 18 0.90 9.21 15.64
CA ASN A 18 1.20 8.62 14.35
C ASN A 18 2.37 7.65 14.48
N LEU A 19 2.18 6.43 13.99
CA LEU A 19 3.17 5.36 14.01
C LEU A 19 3.55 5.00 12.57
N SER A 20 4.86 4.88 12.32
CA SER A 20 5.49 4.46 11.06
C SER A 20 5.56 5.50 9.93
N LEU A 21 4.47 6.16 9.52
CA LEU A 21 4.46 6.99 8.30
C LEU A 21 4.32 8.48 8.58
N HIS A 22 5.40 9.25 8.40
CA HIS A 22 5.37 10.71 8.48
C HIS A 22 4.37 11.34 7.48
N TYR A 23 4.00 12.60 7.71
CA TYR A 23 3.17 13.33 6.77
C TYR A 23 3.92 13.51 5.44
N GLN A 24 3.30 13.08 4.34
CA GLN A 24 3.85 13.27 3.00
C GLN A 24 3.14 14.44 2.32
N GLU A 25 3.91 15.47 2.02
CA GLU A 25 3.44 16.61 1.24
C GLU A 25 3.07 16.17 -0.18
N ARG A 26 2.04 16.80 -0.73
CA ARG A 26 1.62 16.55 -2.10
C ARG A 26 2.58 17.27 -3.05
N GLY A 27 3.58 16.55 -3.56
CA GLY A 27 4.46 17.03 -4.62
C GLY A 27 3.75 17.20 -5.97
N ALA A 28 4.49 17.73 -6.96
CA ALA A 28 3.99 17.93 -8.32
C ALA A 28 3.75 16.61 -9.08
N MET A 29 4.59 15.59 -8.82
CA MET A 29 4.47 14.26 -9.42
C MET A 29 3.53 13.37 -8.59
N PRO A 30 2.65 12.58 -9.22
CA PRO A 30 1.87 11.56 -8.53
C PRO A 30 2.75 10.59 -7.75
N TRP A 31 2.38 10.27 -6.52
CA TRP A 31 3.24 9.49 -5.61
C TRP A 31 3.60 8.10 -6.15
N ILE A 32 2.66 7.42 -6.81
CA ILE A 32 2.91 6.09 -7.41
C ILE A 32 3.91 6.18 -8.56
N GLU A 33 3.87 7.23 -9.39
CA GLU A 33 4.84 7.44 -10.46
C GLU A 33 6.24 7.70 -9.91
N PHE A 34 6.34 8.50 -8.84
CA PHE A 34 7.61 8.73 -8.16
C PHE A 34 8.19 7.42 -7.59
N LEU A 35 7.37 6.62 -6.89
CA LEU A 35 7.80 5.33 -6.35
C LEU A 35 8.22 4.36 -7.45
N GLU A 36 7.50 4.31 -8.55
CA GLU A 36 7.83 3.49 -9.72
C GLU A 36 9.18 3.90 -10.33
N MET A 37 9.45 5.21 -10.44
CA MET A 37 10.72 5.73 -10.93
C MET A 37 11.91 5.34 -10.03
N VAL A 38 11.75 5.39 -8.70
CA VAL A 38 12.88 5.16 -7.77
C VAL A 38 13.04 3.72 -7.28
N LEU A 39 11.96 2.94 -7.23
CA LEU A 39 11.94 1.58 -6.69
C LEU A 39 11.54 0.52 -7.72
N GLY A 40 11.11 0.93 -8.92
CA GLY A 40 10.75 0.05 -10.02
C GLY A 40 9.29 -0.44 -9.98
N SER A 41 8.87 -1.05 -11.08
CA SER A 41 7.51 -1.54 -11.30
C SER A 41 7.12 -2.72 -10.40
N ASP A 42 8.10 -3.44 -9.86
CA ASP A 42 7.89 -4.60 -9.00
C ASP A 42 7.75 -4.26 -7.52
N TYR A 43 7.93 -2.98 -7.15
CA TYR A 43 7.67 -2.54 -5.80
C TYR A 43 6.17 -2.68 -5.46
N TYR A 44 5.84 -3.24 -4.31
CA TYR A 44 4.48 -3.67 -3.98
C TYR A 44 3.43 -2.54 -4.08
N PHE A 45 3.78 -1.31 -3.70
CA PHE A 45 2.88 -0.16 -3.87
C PHE A 45 2.56 0.11 -5.34
N VAL A 46 3.54 -0.02 -6.22
CA VAL A 46 3.37 0.17 -7.66
C VAL A 46 2.53 -0.96 -8.23
N GLN A 47 2.88 -2.22 -7.91
CA GLN A 47 2.12 -3.38 -8.38
C GLN A 47 0.65 -3.32 -7.96
N PHE A 48 0.35 -3.00 -6.71
CA PHE A 48 -1.05 -2.92 -6.23
C PHE A 48 -1.86 -1.80 -6.91
N ASN A 49 -1.22 -0.73 -7.37
CA ASN A 49 -1.93 0.37 -8.03
C ASN A 49 -2.01 0.19 -9.56
N ARG A 50 -1.00 -0.43 -10.19
CA ARG A 50 -0.94 -0.62 -11.65
C ARG A 50 -1.58 -1.92 -12.13
N LYS A 51 -1.63 -2.96 -11.28
CA LYS A 51 -2.16 -4.30 -11.59
C LYS A 51 -3.26 -4.70 -10.61
N PRO A 52 -4.41 -4.00 -10.60
CA PRO A 52 -5.52 -4.34 -9.71
C PRO A 52 -6.01 -5.77 -9.96
N GLY A 53 -6.35 -6.51 -8.89
CA GLY A 53 -6.81 -7.89 -8.97
C GLY A 53 -5.72 -8.96 -9.03
N VAL A 54 -4.49 -8.62 -9.45
CA VAL A 54 -3.38 -9.60 -9.53
C VAL A 54 -2.94 -10.06 -8.14
N ALA A 55 -2.89 -9.13 -7.18
CA ALA A 55 -2.56 -9.47 -5.80
C ALA A 55 -3.63 -10.35 -5.15
N ASP A 56 -4.91 -10.17 -5.50
CA ASP A 56 -6.02 -10.93 -4.91
C ASP A 56 -5.95 -12.43 -5.26
N ALA A 57 -5.42 -12.75 -6.44
CA ALA A 57 -5.21 -14.13 -6.89
C ALA A 57 -4.13 -14.88 -6.09
N VAL A 58 -3.20 -14.15 -5.44
CA VAL A 58 -2.03 -14.73 -4.76
C VAL A 58 -2.07 -14.53 -3.24
N LEU A 59 -2.53 -13.35 -2.80
CA LEU A 59 -2.55 -12.89 -1.42
C LEU A 59 -3.95 -13.04 -0.82
N PHE A 60 -4.39 -14.28 -0.62
CA PHE A 60 -5.62 -14.53 0.14
C PHE A 60 -5.30 -14.61 1.64
N LEU A 61 -6.17 -14.07 2.52
CA LEU A 61 -5.95 -14.05 3.98
C LEU A 61 -5.76 -15.46 4.60
N ARG A 62 -6.28 -16.54 3.99
CA ARG A 62 -5.95 -17.93 4.43
C ARG A 62 -4.46 -18.28 4.27
N ASN A 63 -3.69 -17.53 3.48
CA ASN A 63 -2.30 -17.82 3.19
C ASN A 63 -1.31 -17.03 4.09
N LEU A 64 -1.78 -16.08 4.91
CA LEU A 64 -0.93 -15.20 5.74
C LEU A 64 -0.05 -15.96 6.75
N TYR A 65 -0.49 -17.14 7.19
CA TYR A 65 0.24 -17.97 8.16
C TYR A 65 0.78 -19.26 7.56
N ARG A 66 0.68 -19.44 6.23
CA ARG A 66 1.11 -20.66 5.58
C ARG A 66 2.64 -20.69 5.51
N LYS A 67 3.26 -21.51 6.36
CA LYS A 67 4.73 -21.73 6.39
C LYS A 67 5.05 -23.16 5.96
N ASN A 68 6.20 -23.34 5.32
CA ASN A 68 6.79 -24.65 4.97
C ASN A 68 5.94 -25.55 4.04
N LEU A 69 5.03 -24.96 3.26
CA LEU A 69 4.33 -25.69 2.21
C LEU A 69 4.97 -25.41 0.84
N PRO A 70 4.99 -26.40 -0.08
CA PRO A 70 5.47 -26.19 -1.44
C PRO A 70 4.75 -25.01 -2.08
N ILE A 71 5.49 -24.18 -2.83
CA ILE A 71 4.91 -23.10 -3.63
C ILE A 71 3.94 -23.75 -4.61
N GLN A 72 2.64 -23.56 -4.38
CA GLN A 72 1.63 -23.93 -5.35
C GLN A 72 1.55 -22.80 -6.38
N ALA A 73 1.57 -23.16 -7.66
CA ALA A 73 1.33 -22.19 -8.72
C ALA A 73 -0.02 -21.50 -8.46
N PRO A 74 -0.12 -20.18 -8.67
CA PRO A 74 -1.40 -19.50 -8.56
C PRO A 74 -2.40 -20.19 -9.48
N SER A 75 -3.55 -20.54 -8.92
CA SER A 75 -4.63 -21.17 -9.67
C SER A 75 -5.32 -20.12 -10.54
N GLY A 76 -4.87 -20.00 -11.79
CA GLY A 76 -5.67 -19.47 -12.90
C GLY A 76 -5.07 -18.30 -13.71
N ALA A 77 -5.30 -18.39 -15.03
CA ALA A 77 -5.22 -17.30 -16.01
C ALA A 77 -6.34 -16.26 -15.82
#